data_AF-A0A9E2BG55-F1
#
_entry.id   AF-A0A9E2BG55-F1
#
_cell.length_a   1.000
_cell.length_b   1.000
_cell.length_c   1.000
_cell.angle_alpha   90.00
_cell.angle_beta   90.00
_cell.angle_gamma   90.00
#
_symmetry.space_group_name_H-M   'P 1'
#
loop_
_entity.id
_entity.type
_entity.pdbx_description
1 polymer ?
#
loop_
_entity_poly.entity_id
_entity_poly.type
_entity_poly.pdbx_seq_one_letter_code
_entity_poly.pdbx_strand_id
1 'polypeptide(L)'
;MKVSTLRALSPVDGRYAGKVDALRDVFSEYALIRFRVLVEVRWLQCLTDEPGVTNLAPLSNVMKDVLNHITDDFSIEHAERIKAIEATTNHDVKAVEYFIREQIGDGPETDTLKDFLHFGCTSEDINNLAYALMLRSACRDVVMPRMRELRNRLRNL
;
A
#
# COMPACT_ATOMS: atom_id res chain seq x y z
N MET A 1 0.00 5.12 21.60
CA MET A 1 -0.48 6.29 22.38
C MET A 1 -1.49 7.05 21.53
N LYS A 2 -2.72 7.31 22.02
CA LYS A 2 -3.68 8.12 21.26
C LYS A 2 -3.26 9.60 21.33
N VAL A 3 -2.87 10.19 20.20
CA VAL A 3 -2.42 11.58 20.14
C VAL A 3 -3.64 12.51 20.13
N SER A 4 -3.73 13.41 21.10
CA SER A 4 -4.73 14.50 21.09
C SER A 4 -4.34 15.56 20.05
N THR A 5 -5.31 16.11 19.32
CA THR A 5 -5.08 17.19 18.34
C THR A 5 -4.47 18.44 18.97
N LEU A 6 -4.71 18.71 20.26
CA LEU A 6 -4.09 19.81 21.01
C LEU A 6 -2.63 19.55 21.40
N ARG A 7 -2.20 18.28 21.39
CA ARG A 7 -0.82 17.86 21.68
C ARG A 7 -0.05 17.43 20.42
N ALA A 8 -0.65 17.56 19.23
CA ALA A 8 0.00 17.25 17.97
C ALA A 8 1.14 18.25 17.71
N LEU A 9 2.32 17.74 17.32
CA LEU A 9 3.47 18.57 16.96
C LEU A 9 3.21 19.34 15.66
N SER A 10 2.63 18.65 14.68
CA SER A 10 2.28 19.23 13.38
C SER A 10 0.85 19.77 13.39
N PRO A 11 0.61 20.99 12.87
CA PRO A 11 -0.74 21.52 12.79
C PRO A 11 -1.62 20.76 11.79
N VAL A 12 -1.04 20.04 10.82
CA VAL A 12 -1.81 19.22 9.87
C VAL A 12 -2.46 18.00 10.55
N ASP A 13 -1.91 17.55 11.68
CA ASP A 13 -2.50 16.51 12.52
C ASP A 13 -3.25 17.04 13.74
N GLY A 14 -3.25 18.36 13.94
CA GLY A 14 -3.92 19.05 15.04
C GLY A 14 -4.96 20.05 14.54
N ARG A 15 -4.60 21.34 14.57
CA ARG A 15 -5.46 22.49 14.22
C ARG A 15 -6.17 22.34 12.87
N TYR A 16 -5.51 21.76 11.88
CA TYR A 16 -6.00 21.62 10.52
C TYR A 16 -6.41 20.18 10.16
N ALA A 17 -6.43 19.25 11.11
CA ALA A 17 -6.73 17.83 10.86
C ALA A 17 -8.01 17.64 10.03
N GLY A 18 -9.12 18.29 10.42
CA GLY A 18 -10.39 18.20 9.68
C GLY A 18 -10.37 18.84 8.28
N LYS A 19 -9.33 19.61 7.92
CA LYS A 19 -9.18 20.19 6.57
C LYS A 19 -8.39 19.29 5.62
N VAL A 20 -7.57 18.39 6.16
CA VAL A 20 -6.69 17.50 5.39
C VAL A 20 -7.03 16.03 5.62
N ASP A 21 -8.17 15.73 6.24
CA ASP A 21 -8.54 14.37 6.65
C ASP A 21 -8.53 13.37 5.48
N ALA A 22 -9.03 13.79 4.31
CA ALA A 22 -9.01 13.00 3.08
C ALA A 22 -7.60 12.63 2.57
N LEU A 23 -6.54 13.27 3.08
CA LEU A 23 -5.15 12.94 2.75
C LEU A 23 -4.57 11.87 3.67
N ARG A 24 -5.23 11.51 4.78
CA ARG A 24 -4.74 10.47 5.71
C ARG A 24 -4.63 9.11 5.04
N ASP A 25 -5.58 8.75 4.18
CA ASP A 25 -5.57 7.47 3.44
C ASP A 25 -4.57 7.45 2.26
N VAL A 26 -3.82 8.56 2.08
CA VAL A 26 -2.88 8.74 0.98
C VAL A 26 -1.45 9.03 1.45
N PHE A 27 -1.26 9.84 2.48
CA PHE A 27 0.08 10.30 2.91
C PHE A 27 0.46 9.91 4.35
N SER A 28 -0.33 9.07 5.01
CA SER A 28 0.06 8.50 6.30
C SER A 28 1.01 7.31 6.14
N GLU A 29 1.65 6.91 7.24
CA GLU A 29 2.40 5.64 7.34
C GLU A 29 1.52 4.44 6.96
N TYR A 30 0.26 4.41 7.41
CA TYR A 30 -0.72 3.40 7.02
C TYR A 30 -0.88 3.35 5.48
N ALA A 31 -1.01 4.51 4.85
CA ALA A 31 -1.14 4.61 3.40
C ALA A 31 0.13 4.12 2.68
N LEU A 32 1.31 4.51 3.15
CA LEU A 32 2.58 4.05 2.58
C LEU A 32 2.69 2.53 2.63
N ILE A 33 2.38 1.92 3.78
CA ILE A 33 2.37 0.46 3.94
C ILE A 33 1.35 -0.18 2.98
N ARG A 34 0.13 0.34 2.92
CA ARG A 34 -0.93 -0.15 2.00
C ARG A 34 -0.48 -0.13 0.54
N PHE A 35 0.15 0.97 0.10
CA PHE A 35 0.64 1.08 -1.27
C PHE A 35 1.86 0.17 -1.55
N ARG A 36 2.74 -0.05 -0.56
CA ARG A 36 3.83 -1.04 -0.70
C ARG A 36 3.29 -2.46 -0.85
N VAL A 37 2.31 -2.85 -0.03
CA VAL A 37 1.60 -4.15 -0.16
C VAL A 37 0.97 -4.27 -1.54
N LEU A 38 0.29 -3.23 -2.02
CA LEU A 38 -0.29 -3.21 -3.36
C LEU A 38 0.76 -3.44 -4.45
N VAL A 39 1.90 -2.74 -4.39
CA VAL A 39 2.97 -2.89 -5.40
C VAL A 39 3.55 -4.30 -5.38
N GLU A 40 3.86 -4.85 -4.20
CA GLU A 40 4.38 -6.22 -4.06
C GLU A 40 3.42 -7.28 -4.62
N VAL A 41 2.13 -7.19 -4.26
CA VAL A 41 1.12 -8.13 -4.77
C VAL A 41 0.98 -8.03 -6.29
N ARG A 42 0.92 -6.80 -6.83
CA ARG A 42 0.81 -6.60 -8.28
C ARG A 42 2.08 -7.02 -9.02
N TRP A 43 3.25 -6.90 -8.38
CA TRP A 43 4.51 -7.40 -8.93
C TRP A 43 4.52 -8.93 -9.01
N LEU A 44 4.10 -9.63 -7.95
CA LEU A 44 3.97 -11.09 -7.98
C LEU A 44 3.00 -11.55 -9.06
N GLN A 45 1.84 -10.90 -9.18
CA GLN A 45 0.87 -11.20 -10.26
C GLN A 45 1.47 -10.97 -11.66
N CYS A 46 2.24 -9.89 -11.83
CA CYS A 46 2.96 -9.61 -13.08
C CYS A 46 3.95 -10.73 -13.44
N LEU A 47 4.75 -11.19 -12.45
CA LEU A 47 5.71 -12.27 -12.65
C LEU A 47 5.04 -13.60 -13.04
N THR A 48 3.87 -13.91 -12.49
CA THR A 48 3.14 -15.15 -12.83
C THR A 48 2.51 -15.13 -14.22
N ASP A 49 2.28 -13.93 -14.76
CA ASP A 49 1.72 -13.75 -16.11
C ASP A 49 2.83 -13.57 -17.17
N GLU A 50 4.10 -13.45 -16.78
CA GLU A 50 5.25 -13.28 -17.69
C GLU A 50 5.74 -14.63 -18.26
N PRO A 51 5.60 -14.89 -19.58
CA PRO A 51 5.97 -16.17 -20.17
C PRO A 51 7.45 -16.54 -20.01
N GLY A 52 8.34 -15.56 -19.82
CA GLY A 52 9.76 -15.77 -19.59
C GLY A 52 10.09 -16.37 -18.21
N VAL A 53 9.19 -16.30 -17.23
CA VAL A 53 9.41 -16.82 -15.87
C VAL A 53 8.89 -18.25 -15.75
N THR A 54 9.63 -19.20 -16.31
CA THR A 54 9.18 -20.60 -16.45
C THR A 54 8.98 -21.36 -15.14
N ASN A 55 9.50 -20.84 -14.03
CA ASN A 55 9.40 -21.45 -12.70
C ASN A 55 8.12 -21.04 -11.96
N LEU A 56 7.35 -20.10 -12.50
CA LEU A 56 6.04 -19.72 -11.98
C LEU A 56 4.95 -20.18 -12.94
N ALA A 57 4.01 -20.96 -12.43
CA ALA A 57 2.79 -21.25 -13.16
C ALA A 57 1.85 -20.03 -13.09
N PRO A 58 0.99 -19.81 -14.11
CA PRO A 58 -0.08 -18.85 -14.01
C PRO A 58 -0.96 -19.14 -12.80
N LEU A 59 -1.34 -18.08 -12.08
CA LEU A 59 -2.16 -18.20 -10.87
C LEU A 59 -3.52 -18.83 -11.17
N SER A 60 -3.97 -19.71 -10.28
CA SER A 60 -5.37 -20.14 -10.24
C SER A 60 -6.30 -18.94 -9.97
N ASN A 61 -7.57 -19.02 -10.40
CA ASN A 61 -8.54 -17.96 -10.10
C ASN A 61 -8.69 -17.74 -8.59
N VAL A 62 -8.65 -18.82 -7.81
CA VAL A 62 -8.69 -18.77 -6.34
C VAL A 62 -7.51 -17.97 -5.80
N MET A 63 -6.29 -18.23 -6.27
CA MET A 63 -5.12 -17.49 -5.81
C MET A 63 -5.12 -16.03 -6.26
N LYS A 64 -5.64 -15.74 -7.46
CA LYS A 64 -5.86 -14.35 -7.92
C LYS A 64 -6.81 -13.61 -6.96
N ASP A 65 -7.90 -14.25 -6.56
CA ASP A 65 -8.86 -13.66 -5.62
C ASP A 65 -8.24 -13.46 -4.23
N VAL A 66 -7.47 -14.42 -3.72
CA VAL A 66 -6.72 -14.28 -2.46
C VAL A 66 -5.79 -13.06 -2.50
N LEU A 67 -4.97 -12.94 -3.54
CA LEU A 67 -4.05 -11.81 -3.70
C LEU A 67 -4.78 -10.47 -3.83
N ASN A 68 -5.89 -10.43 -4.55
CA ASN A 68 -6.70 -9.22 -4.67
C ASN A 68 -7.31 -8.80 -3.32
N HIS A 69 -7.82 -9.76 -2.54
CA HIS A 69 -8.34 -9.49 -1.20
C HIS A 69 -7.32 -8.89 -0.24
N ILE A 70 -6.04 -9.32 -0.30
CA ILE A 70 -4.96 -8.69 0.50
C ILE A 70 -4.88 -7.18 0.25
N THR A 71 -5.11 -6.75 -1.00
CA THR A 71 -5.04 -5.35 -1.39
C THR A 71 -6.33 -4.57 -1.21
N ASP A 72 -7.48 -5.20 -1.52
CA ASP A 72 -8.78 -4.54 -1.54
C ASP A 72 -9.36 -4.36 -0.13
N ASP A 73 -9.10 -5.32 0.77
CA ASP A 73 -9.57 -5.33 2.15
C ASP A 73 -8.47 -4.94 3.15
N PHE A 74 -7.46 -4.17 2.71
CA PHE A 74 -6.34 -3.78 3.56
C PHE A 74 -6.77 -2.91 4.75
N SER A 75 -6.61 -3.40 5.98
CA SER A 75 -7.09 -2.74 7.20
C SER A 75 -5.97 -2.17 8.07
N ILE A 76 -6.34 -1.42 9.11
CA ILE A 76 -5.37 -0.87 10.08
C ILE A 76 -4.65 -1.99 10.84
N GLU A 77 -5.35 -3.08 11.13
CA GLU A 77 -4.79 -4.27 11.80
C GLU A 77 -3.70 -4.92 10.94
N HIS A 78 -3.84 -4.92 9.61
CA HIS A 78 -2.79 -5.39 8.70
C HIS A 78 -1.55 -4.49 8.77
N ALA A 79 -1.72 -3.17 8.80
CA ALA A 79 -0.59 -2.25 8.96
C ALA A 79 0.09 -2.40 10.33
N GLU A 80 -0.68 -2.59 11.41
CA GLU A 80 -0.14 -2.88 12.74
C GLU A 80 0.63 -4.21 12.75
N ARG A 81 0.13 -5.24 12.04
CA ARG A 81 0.85 -6.51 11.89
C ARG A 81 2.19 -6.33 11.18
N ILE A 82 2.22 -5.54 10.10
CA ILE A 82 3.48 -5.20 9.40
C ILE A 82 4.45 -4.47 10.33
N LYS A 83 4.00 -3.47 11.09
CA LYS A 83 4.87 -2.79 12.07
C LYS A 83 5.41 -3.73 13.15
N ALA A 84 4.63 -4.73 13.57
CA ALA A 84 5.09 -5.75 14.53
C ALA A 84 6.19 -6.64 13.92
N ILE A 85 6.08 -7.00 12.64
CA ILE A 85 7.13 -7.75 11.92
C ILE A 85 8.37 -6.85 11.71
N GLU A 86 8.17 -5.59 11.35
CA GLU A 86 9.24 -4.59 11.19
C GLU A 86 10.05 -4.42 12.47
N ALA A 87 9.41 -4.42 13.65
CA ALA A 87 10.10 -4.34 14.92
C ALA A 87 11.11 -5.50 15.16
N THR A 88 10.91 -6.63 14.49
CA THR A 88 11.83 -7.78 14.56
C THR A 88 12.86 -7.76 13.43
N THR A 89 12.45 -7.38 12.23
CA THR A 89 13.31 -7.40 11.02
C THR A 89 14.15 -6.13 10.85
N ASN A 90 13.76 -5.03 11.50
CA ASN A 90 14.32 -3.69 11.35
C ASN A 90 14.37 -3.21 9.89
N HIS A 91 13.42 -3.66 9.06
CA HIS A 91 13.30 -3.30 7.65
C HIS A 91 11.84 -3.32 7.19
N ASP A 92 11.37 -2.20 6.65
CA ASP A 92 9.96 -1.98 6.30
C ASP A 92 9.45 -2.82 5.12
N VAL A 93 10.16 -2.84 3.99
CA VAL A 93 9.79 -3.66 2.80
C VAL A 93 9.86 -5.15 3.14
N LYS A 94 10.87 -5.60 3.88
CA LYS A 94 10.95 -6.99 4.31
C LYS A 94 9.76 -7.40 5.18
N ALA A 95 9.28 -6.50 6.04
CA ALA A 95 8.08 -6.74 6.84
C ALA A 95 6.81 -6.92 5.99
N VAL A 96 6.71 -6.18 4.87
CA VAL A 96 5.63 -6.36 3.89
C VAL A 96 5.71 -7.75 3.24
N GLU A 97 6.89 -8.21 2.83
CA GLU A 97 7.06 -9.56 2.28
C GLU A 97 6.57 -10.64 3.24
N TYR A 98 7.02 -10.58 4.51
CA TYR A 98 6.61 -11.52 5.54
C TYR A 98 5.11 -11.48 5.79
N PHE A 99 4.50 -10.30 5.80
CA PHE A 99 3.05 -10.17 5.92
C PHE A 99 2.32 -10.87 4.77
N ILE A 100 2.74 -10.67 3.51
CA ILE A 100 2.12 -11.33 2.36
C ILE A 100 2.28 -12.85 2.44
N ARG A 101 3.45 -13.34 2.89
CA ARG A 101 3.68 -14.78 3.16
C ARG A 101 2.68 -15.34 4.18
N GLU A 102 2.39 -14.59 5.25
CA GLU A 102 1.39 -14.99 6.24
C GLU A 102 -0.03 -15.03 5.66
N GLN A 103 -0.38 -14.06 4.81
CA GLN A 103 -1.73 -13.97 4.22
C GLN A 103 -2.03 -15.10 3.23
N ILE A 104 -1.05 -15.50 2.42
CA ILE A 104 -1.27 -16.55 1.40
C ILE A 104 -1.21 -17.98 1.98
N GLY A 105 -0.67 -18.16 3.19
CA GLY A 105 -0.63 -19.46 3.88
C GLY A 105 0.31 -20.49 3.24
N ASP A 106 0.28 -21.73 3.75
CA ASP A 106 1.14 -22.84 3.29
C ASP A 106 0.40 -23.78 2.33
N GLY A 107 1.15 -24.29 1.34
CA GLY A 107 0.59 -25.13 0.30
C GLY A 107 1.44 -25.17 -0.98
N PRO A 108 1.23 -26.16 -1.87
CA PRO A 108 2.11 -26.38 -3.01
C PRO A 108 2.21 -25.19 -3.98
N GLU A 109 1.07 -24.54 -4.30
CA GLU A 109 1.05 -23.34 -5.16
C GLU A 109 1.70 -22.14 -4.45
N THR A 110 1.40 -21.96 -3.16
CA THR A 110 1.88 -20.82 -2.37
C THR A 110 3.36 -20.89 -2.06
N ASP A 111 3.93 -22.08 -1.87
CA ASP A 111 5.34 -22.21 -1.49
C ASP A 111 6.26 -21.73 -2.61
N THR A 112 5.93 -22.02 -3.87
CA THR A 112 6.63 -21.43 -5.01
C THR A 112 6.43 -19.92 -5.05
N LEU A 113 5.20 -19.41 -4.86
CA LEU A 113 4.94 -17.96 -4.88
C LEU A 113 5.73 -17.19 -3.81
N LYS A 114 5.89 -17.77 -2.61
CA LYS A 114 6.63 -17.14 -1.51
C LYS A 114 8.10 -16.89 -1.82
N ASP A 115 8.69 -17.69 -2.71
CA ASP A 115 10.09 -17.54 -3.14
C ASP A 115 10.25 -16.44 -4.20
N PHE A 116 9.14 -16.04 -4.84
CA PHE A 116 9.10 -14.96 -5.84
C PHE A 116 8.59 -13.62 -5.29
N LEU A 117 8.23 -13.55 -4.01
CA LEU A 117 7.96 -12.26 -3.35
C LEU A 117 9.22 -11.40 -3.37
N HIS A 118 9.06 -10.13 -3.76
CA HIS A 118 10.16 -9.18 -3.96
C HIS A 118 11.24 -9.64 -4.96
N PHE A 119 10.94 -10.62 -5.83
CA PHE A 119 11.94 -11.18 -6.73
C PHE A 119 12.46 -10.14 -7.73
N GLY A 120 13.79 -10.01 -7.78
CA GLY A 120 14.47 -9.09 -8.69
C GLY A 120 14.33 -7.61 -8.33
N CYS A 121 13.66 -7.29 -7.22
CA CYS A 121 13.47 -5.92 -6.77
C CYS A 121 14.52 -5.50 -5.74
N THR A 122 14.75 -4.19 -5.67
CA THR A 122 15.26 -3.52 -4.48
C THR A 122 14.11 -2.81 -3.75
N SER A 123 14.31 -2.46 -2.48
CA SER A 123 13.34 -1.69 -1.69
C SER A 123 12.86 -0.42 -2.41
N GLU A 124 13.74 0.22 -3.19
CA GLU A 124 13.38 1.42 -3.94
C GLU A 124 12.47 1.18 -5.13
N ASP A 125 12.44 -0.02 -5.73
CA ASP A 125 11.45 -0.35 -6.77
C ASP A 125 10.03 -0.28 -6.21
N ILE A 126 9.87 -0.75 -4.97
CA ILE A 126 8.60 -0.71 -4.25
C ILE A 126 8.30 0.71 -3.77
N ASN A 127 9.27 1.39 -3.17
CA ASN A 127 9.07 2.72 -2.61
C ASN A 127 8.71 3.75 -3.67
N ASN A 128 9.44 3.81 -4.78
CA ASN A 128 9.20 4.81 -5.80
C ASN A 128 7.78 4.65 -6.41
N LEU A 129 7.35 3.41 -6.65
CA LEU A 129 6.01 3.12 -7.17
C LEU A 129 4.93 3.43 -6.13
N ALA A 130 5.15 3.08 -4.86
CA ALA A 130 4.23 3.42 -3.78
C ALA A 130 4.03 4.93 -3.68
N TYR A 131 5.11 5.72 -3.64
CA TYR A 131 5.04 7.18 -3.63
C TYR A 131 4.38 7.76 -4.89
N ALA A 132 4.67 7.20 -6.07
CA ALA A 132 4.02 7.61 -7.31
C ALA A 132 2.50 7.38 -7.25
N LEU A 133 2.05 6.24 -6.73
CA LEU A 133 0.64 5.93 -6.52
C LEU A 133 -0.01 6.83 -5.47
N MET A 134 0.68 7.14 -4.37
CA MET A 134 0.23 8.09 -3.36
C MET A 134 0.01 9.47 -3.97
N LEU A 135 1.01 10.02 -4.68
CA LEU A 135 0.92 11.31 -5.36
C LEU A 135 -0.21 11.33 -6.39
N ARG A 136 -0.32 10.28 -7.21
CA ARG A 136 -1.38 10.16 -8.22
C ARG A 136 -2.76 10.15 -7.57
N SER A 137 -2.93 9.42 -6.48
CA SER A 137 -4.20 9.31 -5.75
C SER A 137 -4.57 10.64 -5.10
N ALA A 138 -3.64 11.32 -4.41
CA ALA A 138 -3.87 12.64 -3.84
C ALA A 138 -4.29 13.66 -4.90
N CYS A 139 -3.58 13.69 -6.03
CA CYS A 139 -3.91 14.57 -7.14
C CYS A 139 -5.31 14.29 -7.69
N ARG A 140 -5.59 13.04 -8.06
CA ARG A 140 -6.83 12.63 -8.70
C ARG A 140 -8.05 12.80 -7.79
N ASP A 141 -7.94 12.34 -6.54
CA ASP A 141 -9.08 12.10 -5.66
C ASP A 141 -9.31 13.25 -4.67
N VAL A 142 -8.29 14.06 -4.38
CA VAL A 142 -8.39 15.13 -3.37
C VAL A 142 -8.09 16.51 -3.97
N VAL A 143 -6.88 16.74 -4.48
CA VAL A 143 -6.41 18.08 -4.85
C VAL A 143 -7.15 18.61 -6.08
N MET A 144 -7.19 17.86 -7.18
CA MET A 144 -7.81 18.33 -8.41
C MET A 144 -9.32 18.59 -8.29
N PRO A 145 -10.12 17.74 -7.60
CA PRO A 145 -11.51 18.07 -7.29
C PRO A 145 -11.67 19.41 -6.57
N ARG A 146 -10.85 19.67 -5.53
CA ARG A 146 -10.90 20.93 -4.76
C ARG A 146 -10.49 22.14 -5.57
N MET A 147 -9.46 22.01 -6.41
CA MET A 147 -9.05 23.09 -7.32
C MET A 147 -10.15 23.41 -8.34
N ARG A 148 -10.83 22.39 -8.88
CA ARG A 148 -11.97 22.59 -9.79
C ARG A 148 -13.15 23.25 -9.09
N GLU A 149 -13.45 22.84 -7.86
CA GLU A 149 -14.49 23.46 -7.02
C GLU A 149 -14.22 24.96 -6.84
N LEU A 150 -13.00 25.32 -6.41
CA LEU A 150 -12.59 26.71 -6.23
C LEU A 150 -12.71 27.50 -7.54
N ARG A 151 -12.17 26.97 -8.64
CA ARG A 151 -12.24 27.60 -9.96
C ARG A 151 -13.68 27.88 -10.38
N ASN A 152 -14.57 26.91 -10.18
CA ASN A 152 -15.98 27.07 -10.55
C ASN A 152 -16.68 28.12 -9.67
N ARG A 153 -16.36 28.19 -8.38
CA ARG A 153 -16.87 29.24 -7.49
C ARG A 153 -16.42 30.63 -7.93
N LEU A 154 -15.14 30.79 -8.30
CA LEU A 154 -14.61 32.07 -8.78
C LEU A 154 -15.22 32.52 -10.11
N ARG A 155 -15.61 31.58 -10.98
CA ARG A 155 -16.30 31.90 -12.25
C ARG A 155 -17.75 32.38 -12.06
N ASN A 156 -18.33 32.09 -10.91
CA ASN A 156 -19.72 32.45 -10.57
C ASN A 156 -19.79 33.70 -9.68
N LEU A 157 -18.67 34.39 -9.46
CA LEU A 157 -18.60 35.72 -8.85
C LEU A 157 -18.72 36.79 -9.95
#